data_AF-A0A9X1LC19-F1
#
_entry.id   AF-A0A9X1LC19-F1
#
_cell.length_a   1.000
_cell.length_b   1.000
_cell.length_c   1.000
_cell.angle_alpha   90.00
_cell.angle_beta   90.00
_cell.angle_gamma   90.00
#
_symmetry.space_group_name_H-M   'P 1'
#
loop_
_entity.id
_entity.type
_entity.pdbx_description
1 polymer ?
#
loop_
_entity_poly.entity_id
_entity_poly.type
_entity_poly.pdbx_seq_one_letter_code
_entity_poly.pdbx_strand_id
1 'polypeptide(L)'
;MCDKKLNFPFKGAREYVHGTSLFNAVVQAAVDKGLSSGEVNVSFKSMIHNPECVLEWRKPTPQDAVVAKFTSPYSEDAVICINEAKITGVAKRQDFDELEVCRGAVLGDMTITQEEPHHEDRIELLVSLCKKMHLECIDNSKKWVFSRYNGQFPIPKLEKVELRITKQVGTRLTCSDVIVNGCKIGDMYFS
;
A
#
# COMPACT_ATOMS: atom_id res chain seq x y z
N MET A 1 24.46 11.01 -0.88
CA MET A 1 23.10 10.42 -0.88
C MET A 1 23.05 9.42 -2.02
N CYS A 2 22.43 8.25 -1.81
CA CYS A 2 22.36 7.21 -2.82
C CYS A 2 20.94 7.19 -3.37
N ASP A 3 20.78 7.73 -4.58
CA ASP A 3 19.48 7.85 -5.24
C ASP A 3 19.30 6.61 -6.13
N LYS A 4 18.22 5.86 -5.94
CA LYS A 4 17.92 4.65 -6.71
C LYS A 4 16.83 4.97 -7.73
N LYS A 5 17.11 4.76 -9.02
CA LYS A 5 16.09 4.85 -10.08
C LYS A 5 15.19 3.62 -10.04
N LEU A 6 13.90 3.84 -10.22
CA LEU A 6 12.87 2.81 -10.26
C LEU A 6 12.01 3.00 -11.50
N ASN A 7 11.66 1.91 -12.17
CA ASN A 7 10.66 1.91 -13.25
C ASN A 7 9.50 1.03 -12.82
N PHE A 8 8.30 1.61 -12.75
CA PHE A 8 7.10 0.91 -12.34
C PHE A 8 6.17 0.64 -13.52
N PRO A 9 5.57 -0.56 -13.61
CA PRO A 9 4.47 -0.79 -14.54
C PRO A 9 3.18 -0.14 -14.05
N PHE A 10 2.30 0.20 -14.99
CA PHE A 10 0.90 0.51 -14.70
C PHE A 10 0.07 -0.78 -14.69
N LYS A 11 -0.69 -0.97 -13.62
CA LYS A 11 -1.50 -2.18 -13.39
C LYS A 11 -2.90 -2.06 -13.98
N GLY A 12 -3.24 -2.97 -14.88
CA GLY A 12 -4.48 -2.95 -15.66
C GLY A 12 -4.64 -1.66 -16.46
N ALA A 13 -5.84 -1.09 -16.42
CA ALA A 13 -6.20 0.13 -17.15
C ALA A 13 -5.74 1.44 -16.47
N ARG A 14 -5.03 1.39 -15.32
CA ARG A 14 -4.62 2.60 -14.58
C ARG A 14 -3.63 3.44 -15.37
N GLU A 15 -3.66 4.77 -15.23
CA GLU A 15 -2.70 5.70 -15.86
C GLU A 15 -1.72 6.30 -14.84
N TYR A 16 -1.45 5.55 -13.78
CA TYR A 16 -0.61 5.95 -12.66
C TYR A 16 0.01 4.70 -12.01
N VAL A 17 1.12 4.92 -11.30
CA VAL A 17 1.79 3.87 -10.52
C VAL A 17 0.93 3.50 -9.31
N HIS A 18 0.65 2.21 -9.16
CA HIS A 18 -0.18 1.73 -8.07
C HIS A 18 0.53 1.85 -6.72
N GLY A 19 -0.21 2.26 -5.68
CA GLY A 19 0.33 2.43 -4.32
C GLY A 19 0.97 1.16 -3.75
N THR A 20 0.49 -0.03 -4.13
CA THR A 20 1.09 -1.31 -3.72
C THR A 20 2.49 -1.51 -4.29
N SER A 21 2.73 -1.11 -5.54
CA SER A 21 4.07 -1.15 -6.15
C SER A 21 5.05 -0.23 -5.41
N LEU A 22 4.59 0.96 -5.04
CA LEU A 22 5.37 1.94 -4.30
C LEU A 22 5.66 1.46 -2.87
N PHE A 23 4.67 0.84 -2.21
CA PHE A 23 4.83 0.20 -0.91
C PHE A 23 5.90 -0.89 -0.96
N ASN A 24 5.81 -1.81 -1.91
CA ASN A 24 6.79 -2.88 -2.06
C ASN A 24 8.20 -2.34 -2.33
N ALA A 25 8.33 -1.27 -3.10
CA ALA A 25 9.62 -0.65 -3.35
C ALA A 25 10.26 -0.04 -2.09
N VAL A 26 9.49 0.66 -1.24
CA VAL A 26 10.04 1.22 0.01
C VAL A 26 10.37 0.13 1.02
N VAL A 27 9.56 -0.93 1.13
CA VAL A 27 9.83 -2.07 2.02
C VAL A 27 11.07 -2.83 1.54
N GLN A 28 11.18 -3.11 0.24
CA GLN A 28 12.35 -3.79 -0.30
C GLN A 28 13.62 -2.96 -0.08
N ALA A 29 13.57 -1.64 -0.31
CA ALA A 29 14.71 -0.77 -0.03
C ALA A 29 15.11 -0.78 1.45
N ALA A 30 14.14 -0.80 2.37
CA ALA A 30 14.40 -0.93 3.80
C ALA A 30 15.11 -2.26 4.14
N VAL A 31 14.62 -3.37 3.58
CA VAL A 31 15.23 -4.70 3.74
C VAL A 31 16.65 -4.75 3.17
N ASP A 32 16.88 -4.17 1.99
CA ASP A 32 18.21 -4.08 1.35
C ASP A 32 19.22 -3.30 2.22
N LYS A 33 18.74 -2.45 3.15
CA LYS A 33 19.55 -1.72 4.13
C LYS A 33 19.65 -2.39 5.50
N GLY A 34 19.10 -3.58 5.66
CA GLY A 34 19.17 -4.37 6.89
C GLY A 34 18.01 -4.15 7.86
N LEU A 35 16.97 -3.40 7.48
CA LEU A 35 15.75 -3.31 8.28
C LEU A 35 14.88 -4.56 8.01
N SER A 36 14.97 -5.55 8.89
CA SER A 36 14.28 -6.83 8.72
C SER A 36 12.87 -6.88 9.33
N SER A 37 12.57 -5.99 10.29
CA SER A 37 11.29 -5.98 11.02
C SER A 37 11.05 -4.66 11.74
N GLY A 38 9.78 -4.32 11.99
CA GLY A 38 9.39 -3.17 12.80
C GLY A 38 8.02 -2.63 12.38
N GLU A 39 7.85 -1.32 12.48
CA GLU A 39 6.66 -0.63 11.96
C GLU A 39 7.02 0.28 10.80
N VAL A 40 6.08 0.46 9.89
CA VAL A 40 6.18 1.36 8.75
C VAL A 40 4.93 2.22 8.66
N ASN A 41 5.18 3.51 8.46
CA ASN A 41 4.17 4.47 8.05
C ASN A 41 4.44 4.91 6.61
N VAL A 42 3.70 4.35 5.65
CA VAL A 42 3.76 4.76 4.23
C VAL A 42 2.58 5.64 3.91
N SER A 43 2.83 6.89 3.51
CA SER A 43 1.82 7.85 3.09
C SER A 43 1.99 8.21 1.61
N PHE A 44 0.92 8.11 0.84
CA PHE A 44 0.83 8.52 -0.56
C PHE A 44 0.14 9.89 -0.62
N LYS A 45 0.93 10.96 -0.77
CA LYS A 45 0.42 12.34 -0.76
C LYS A 45 -0.10 12.79 -2.12
N SER A 46 0.42 12.21 -3.21
CA SER A 46 -0.02 12.49 -4.56
C SER A 46 0.06 11.23 -5.43
N MET A 47 -0.73 11.22 -6.50
CA MET A 47 -0.67 10.19 -7.52
C MET A 47 0.56 10.38 -8.38
N ILE A 48 1.28 9.29 -8.67
CA ILE A 48 2.44 9.28 -9.54
C ILE A 48 2.01 8.81 -10.93
N HIS A 49 2.11 9.69 -11.92
CA HIS A 49 1.78 9.44 -13.33
C HIS A 49 3.02 9.16 -14.19
N ASN A 50 4.22 9.44 -13.69
CA ASN A 50 5.47 9.02 -14.33
C ASN A 50 5.87 7.61 -13.86
N PRO A 51 6.03 6.61 -14.75
CA PRO A 51 6.53 5.29 -14.35
C PRO A 51 7.99 5.32 -13.88
N GLU A 52 8.77 6.33 -14.31
CA GLU A 52 10.14 6.55 -13.85
C GLU A 52 10.13 7.35 -12.55
N CYS A 53 10.67 6.76 -11.49
CA CYS A 53 10.73 7.34 -10.16
C CYS A 53 12.16 7.36 -9.61
N VAL A 54 12.37 8.20 -8.61
CA VAL A 54 13.59 8.24 -7.80
C VAL A 54 13.22 7.91 -6.36
N LEU A 55 13.95 6.96 -5.77
CA LEU A 55 13.89 6.62 -4.36
C LEU A 55 15.11 7.21 -3.65
N GLU A 56 14.85 7.94 -2.57
CA GLU A 56 15.85 8.68 -1.81
C GLU A 56 15.76 8.39 -0.31
N TRP A 57 16.92 8.33 0.35
CA TRP A 57 17.05 8.19 1.81
C TRP A 57 17.31 9.54 2.43
N ARG A 58 16.24 10.24 2.81
CA ARG A 58 16.33 11.60 3.36
C ARG A 58 15.11 11.98 4.16
N LYS A 59 15.22 13.09 4.90
CA LYS A 59 14.07 13.73 5.54
C LYS A 59 13.04 14.16 4.47
N PRO A 60 11.73 14.06 4.80
CA PRO A 60 10.70 14.39 3.84
C PRO A 60 10.50 15.90 3.72
N THR A 61 10.08 16.32 2.55
CA THR A 61 9.62 17.66 2.20
C THR A 61 8.11 17.65 1.97
N PRO A 62 7.43 18.81 1.99
CA PRO A 62 6.01 18.90 1.66
C PRO A 62 5.68 18.40 0.24
N GLN A 63 6.64 18.48 -0.69
CA GLN A 63 6.47 18.12 -2.10
C GLN A 63 6.60 16.61 -2.37
N ASP A 64 7.05 15.83 -1.40
CA ASP A 64 7.24 14.39 -1.61
C ASP A 64 5.94 13.66 -1.89
N ALA A 65 5.89 12.92 -3.01
CA ALA A 65 4.73 12.16 -3.44
C ALA A 65 4.46 10.96 -2.52
N VAL A 66 5.53 10.24 -2.14
CA VAL A 66 5.46 9.13 -1.17
C VAL A 66 6.47 9.35 -0.07
N VAL A 67 6.05 9.15 1.18
CA VAL A 67 6.92 9.17 2.34
C VAL A 67 6.69 7.89 3.14
N ALA A 68 7.76 7.13 3.35
CA ALA A 68 7.78 5.94 4.20
C ALA A 68 8.71 6.17 5.38
N LYS A 69 8.16 6.06 6.60
CA LYS A 69 8.92 6.15 7.85
C LYS A 69 8.95 4.77 8.48
N PHE A 70 10.14 4.24 8.72
CA PHE A 70 10.35 2.96 9.36
C PHE A 70 10.89 3.19 10.76
N THR A 71 10.33 2.48 11.72
CA THR A 71 10.80 2.41 13.10
C THR A 71 11.13 0.95 13.41
N SER A 72 12.28 0.73 14.05
CA SER A 72 12.76 -0.60 14.41
C SER A 72 13.36 -0.57 15.81
N PRO A 73 13.11 -1.58 16.65
CA PRO A 73 13.77 -1.67 17.95
C PRO A 73 15.26 -2.02 17.84
N TYR A 74 15.74 -2.46 16.66
CA TYR A 74 17.09 -2.98 16.46
C TYR A 74 17.97 -2.12 15.55
N SER A 75 17.42 -1.09 14.92
CA SER A 75 18.15 -0.23 13.98
C SER A 75 17.68 1.21 14.10
N GLU A 76 18.48 2.15 13.58
CA GLU A 76 18.06 3.54 13.48
C GLU A 76 16.79 3.66 12.62
N ASP A 77 15.96 4.65 12.96
CA ASP A 77 14.80 5.02 12.16
C ASP A 77 15.23 5.41 10.75
N ALA A 78 14.45 4.97 9.77
CA ALA A 78 14.71 5.25 8.37
C ALA A 78 13.57 6.02 7.74
N VAL A 79 13.91 6.97 6.87
CA VAL A 79 12.94 7.66 6.02
C VAL A 79 13.32 7.49 4.56
N ILE A 80 12.36 6.98 3.80
CA ILE A 80 12.46 6.80 2.36
C ILE A 80 11.40 7.67 1.69
N CYS A 81 11.80 8.42 0.68
CA CYS A 81 10.90 9.20 -0.15
C CYS A 81 10.93 8.66 -1.59
N ILE A 82 9.78 8.64 -2.26
CA ILE A 82 9.69 8.35 -3.70
C ILE A 82 9.02 9.52 -4.40
N ASN A 83 9.63 9.98 -5.50
CA ASN A 83 9.12 11.02 -6.38
C ASN A 83 9.26 10.64 -7.84
N GLU A 84 8.50 11.32 -8.70
CA GLU A 84 8.66 11.22 -10.14
C GLU A 84 10.07 11.67 -10.55
N ALA A 85 10.69 10.92 -11.47
CA ALA A 85 11.93 11.34 -12.10
C ALA A 85 11.67 12.51 -13.06
N LYS A 86 12.70 13.33 -13.28
CA LYS A 86 12.65 14.42 -14.27
C LYS A 86 12.52 13.94 -15.72
N ILE A 87 12.98 12.72 -15.99
CA ILE A 87 12.87 12.08 -17.30
C ILE A 87 11.67 11.14 -17.24
N THR A 88 10.78 11.26 -18.21
CA THR A 88 9.62 10.37 -18.34
C THR A 88 9.95 9.22 -19.27
N GLY A 89 9.70 8.00 -18.80
CA GLY A 89 9.83 6.78 -19.59
C GLY A 89 8.48 6.32 -20.12
N VAL A 90 8.49 5.29 -20.97
CA VAL A 90 7.27 4.61 -21.41
C VAL A 90 6.82 3.66 -20.32
N ALA A 91 5.55 3.79 -19.89
CA ALA A 91 4.98 2.90 -18.89
C ALA A 91 4.78 1.50 -19.47
N LYS A 92 5.42 0.50 -18.84
CA LYS A 92 5.07 -0.90 -19.09
C LYS A 92 3.67 -1.17 -18.53
N ARG A 93 2.93 -2.06 -19.18
CA ARG A 93 1.63 -2.54 -18.69
C ARG A 93 1.81 -3.89 -18.00
N GLN A 94 1.12 -4.06 -16.88
CA GLN A 94 1.03 -5.31 -16.17
C GLN A 94 -0.45 -5.64 -15.99
N ASP A 95 -0.86 -6.83 -16.42
CA ASP A 95 -2.22 -7.31 -16.19
C ASP A 95 -2.49 -7.44 -14.70
N PHE A 96 -3.69 -7.05 -14.29
CA PHE A 96 -4.10 -7.08 -12.89
C PHE A 96 -5.60 -7.28 -12.80
N ASP A 97 -5.99 -8.49 -12.41
CA ASP A 97 -7.39 -8.86 -12.17
C ASP A 97 -7.70 -8.73 -10.68
N GLU A 98 -8.28 -7.58 -10.32
CA GLU A 98 -8.63 -7.28 -8.93
C GLU A 98 -9.76 -8.18 -8.39
N LEU A 99 -10.60 -8.74 -9.28
CA LEU A 99 -11.67 -9.66 -8.90
C LEU A 99 -11.10 -11.02 -8.52
N GLU A 100 -10.12 -11.51 -9.27
CA GLU A 100 -9.43 -12.76 -8.96
C GLU A 100 -8.70 -12.68 -7.63
N VAL A 101 -7.97 -11.58 -7.35
CA VAL A 101 -7.32 -11.34 -6.05
C VAL A 101 -8.32 -11.48 -4.89
N CYS A 102 -9.54 -10.99 -5.08
CA CYS A 102 -10.61 -11.03 -4.08
C CYS A 102 -11.45 -12.32 -4.10
N ARG A 103 -11.07 -13.34 -4.89
CA ARG A 103 -11.84 -14.58 -5.00
C ARG A 103 -11.88 -15.33 -3.67
N GLY A 104 -13.09 -15.70 -3.24
CA GLY A 104 -13.32 -16.37 -1.95
C GLY A 104 -13.43 -15.42 -0.75
N ALA A 105 -13.34 -14.11 -0.97
CA ALA A 105 -13.56 -13.14 0.10
C ALA A 105 -15.05 -13.04 0.48
N VAL A 106 -15.33 -12.98 1.78
CA VAL A 106 -16.67 -12.86 2.37
C VAL A 106 -16.85 -11.46 2.94
N LEU A 107 -17.89 -10.77 2.50
CA LEU A 107 -18.27 -9.44 2.99
C LEU A 107 -19.24 -9.55 4.17
N GLY A 108 -19.00 -8.73 5.20
CA GLY A 108 -19.99 -8.37 6.22
C GLY A 108 -20.36 -6.90 6.11
N ASP A 109 -21.04 -6.35 7.12
CA ASP A 109 -21.53 -4.97 7.08
C ASP A 109 -20.40 -3.95 6.87
N MET A 110 -19.32 -4.08 7.64
CA MET A 110 -18.17 -3.16 7.64
C MET A 110 -16.86 -3.94 7.74
N THR A 111 -16.88 -5.17 7.25
CA THR A 111 -15.79 -6.12 7.32
C THR A 111 -15.67 -6.89 6.00
N ILE A 112 -14.45 -7.33 5.71
CA ILE A 112 -14.20 -8.33 4.66
C ILE A 112 -13.18 -9.32 5.18
N THR A 113 -13.42 -10.60 4.94
CA THR A 113 -12.51 -11.68 5.32
C THR A 113 -12.13 -12.53 4.12
N GLN A 114 -10.95 -13.13 4.17
CA GLN A 114 -10.53 -14.15 3.23
C GLN A 114 -9.69 -15.20 3.97
N GLU A 115 -10.14 -16.44 3.89
CA GLU A 115 -9.40 -17.61 4.37
C GLU A 115 -8.51 -18.14 3.25
N GLU A 116 -7.34 -18.67 3.62
CA GLU A 116 -6.36 -19.27 2.71
C GLU A 116 -6.16 -18.45 1.42
N PRO A 117 -5.78 -17.16 1.55
CA PRO A 117 -5.64 -16.31 0.38
C PRO A 117 -4.56 -16.82 -0.56
N HIS A 118 -4.85 -16.78 -1.85
CA HIS A 118 -4.00 -17.34 -2.90
C HIS A 118 -3.11 -16.29 -3.58
N HIS A 119 -3.35 -15.00 -3.37
CA HIS A 119 -2.55 -13.93 -3.96
C HIS A 119 -1.24 -13.74 -3.20
N GLU A 120 -0.11 -13.80 -3.91
CA GLU A 120 1.22 -13.80 -3.29
C GLU A 120 1.64 -12.41 -2.76
N ASP A 121 1.26 -11.34 -3.47
CA ASP A 121 1.59 -9.97 -3.07
C ASP A 121 0.65 -9.52 -1.93
N ARG A 122 1.20 -9.56 -0.72
CA ARG A 122 0.45 -9.33 0.52
C ARG A 122 -0.22 -7.96 0.56
N ILE A 123 0.50 -6.89 0.19
CA ILE A 123 -0.09 -5.55 0.23
C ILE A 123 -1.13 -5.39 -0.89
N GLU A 124 -0.93 -6.02 -2.05
CA GLU A 124 -1.96 -6.03 -3.10
C GLU A 124 -3.24 -6.71 -2.67
N LEU A 125 -3.14 -7.85 -1.99
CA LEU A 125 -4.31 -8.54 -1.46
C LEU A 125 -5.07 -7.63 -0.49
N LEU A 126 -4.37 -7.10 0.52
CA LEU A 126 -4.98 -6.23 1.53
C LEU A 126 -5.66 -5.01 0.89
N VAL A 127 -4.99 -4.35 -0.05
CA VAL A 127 -5.54 -3.17 -0.75
C VAL A 127 -6.74 -3.55 -1.61
N SER A 128 -6.71 -4.69 -2.31
CA SER A 128 -7.82 -5.14 -3.16
C SER A 128 -9.06 -5.51 -2.33
N LEU A 129 -8.87 -6.25 -1.23
CA LEU A 129 -9.94 -6.57 -0.28
C LEU A 129 -10.53 -5.30 0.32
N CYS A 130 -9.67 -4.37 0.76
CA CYS A 130 -10.12 -3.11 1.35
C CYS A 130 -10.93 -2.31 0.34
N LYS A 131 -10.45 -2.19 -0.91
CA LYS A 131 -11.15 -1.49 -1.98
C LYS A 131 -12.50 -2.14 -2.30
N LYS A 132 -12.58 -3.46 -2.37
CA LYS A 132 -13.84 -4.21 -2.53
C LYS A 132 -14.82 -3.88 -1.40
N MET A 133 -14.38 -3.95 -0.14
CA MET A 133 -15.20 -3.57 1.02
C MET A 133 -15.69 -2.13 0.94
N HIS A 134 -14.88 -1.17 0.50
CA HIS A 134 -15.31 0.22 0.37
C HIS A 134 -16.36 0.43 -0.72
N LEU A 135 -16.20 -0.24 -1.87
CA LEU A 135 -17.17 -0.18 -2.95
C LEU A 135 -18.53 -0.75 -2.50
N GLU A 136 -18.53 -1.86 -1.79
CA GLU A 136 -19.76 -2.57 -1.41
C GLU A 136 -20.44 -1.98 -0.16
N CYS A 137 -19.66 -1.62 0.86
CA CYS A 137 -20.19 -1.21 2.17
C CYS A 137 -20.35 0.31 2.32
N ILE A 138 -19.65 1.13 1.51
CA ILE A 138 -19.62 2.59 1.68
C ILE A 138 -20.25 3.31 0.51
N ASP A 139 -19.63 3.21 -0.67
CA ASP A 139 -20.04 3.96 -1.86
C ASP A 139 -19.43 3.34 -3.11
N ASN A 140 -20.25 2.67 -3.92
CA ASN A 140 -19.82 2.04 -5.17
C ASN A 140 -19.60 3.05 -6.31
N SER A 141 -20.03 4.31 -6.15
CA SER A 141 -19.87 5.36 -7.16
C SER A 141 -18.51 6.06 -7.07
N LYS A 142 -17.80 5.89 -5.94
CA LYS A 142 -16.50 6.50 -5.70
C LYS A 142 -15.34 5.66 -6.18
N LYS A 143 -14.30 6.37 -6.61
CA LYS A 143 -12.98 5.77 -6.84
C LYS A 143 -12.17 5.83 -5.54
N TRP A 144 -12.23 4.75 -4.78
CA TRP A 144 -11.44 4.59 -3.56
C TRP A 144 -9.95 4.39 -3.87
N VAL A 145 -9.11 5.21 -3.25
CA VAL A 145 -7.65 5.23 -3.43
C VAL A 145 -6.94 4.92 -2.12
N PHE A 146 -6.04 3.94 -2.15
CA PHE A 146 -5.16 3.61 -1.03
C PHE A 146 -4.19 4.77 -0.75
N SER A 147 -4.33 5.40 0.42
CA SER A 147 -3.65 6.66 0.74
C SER A 147 -2.60 6.52 1.84
N ARG A 148 -2.73 5.53 2.73
CA ARG A 148 -1.73 5.27 3.78
C ARG A 148 -1.81 3.86 4.35
N TYR A 149 -0.66 3.30 4.70
CA TYR A 149 -0.55 2.15 5.59
C TYR A 149 0.28 2.54 6.82
N ASN A 150 -0.19 2.14 7.99
CA ASN A 150 0.50 2.34 9.25
C ASN A 150 0.47 1.04 10.06
N GLY A 151 1.59 0.32 10.12
CA GLY A 151 1.62 -0.93 10.86
C GLY A 151 2.90 -1.72 10.67
N GLN A 152 2.84 -2.99 11.04
CA GLN A 152 3.95 -3.92 10.98
C GLN A 152 4.53 -4.05 9.56
N PHE A 153 5.85 -4.12 9.49
CA PHE A 153 6.58 -4.64 8.33
C PHE A 153 7.62 -5.69 8.79
N PRO A 154 7.95 -6.68 7.94
CA PRO A 154 7.17 -7.07 6.76
C PRO A 154 5.76 -7.50 7.18
N ILE A 155 4.79 -7.36 6.26
CA ILE A 155 3.44 -7.91 6.47
C ILE A 155 3.61 -9.43 6.64
N PRO A 156 3.09 -10.07 7.70
CA PRO A 156 3.26 -11.50 7.93
C PRO A 156 2.60 -12.36 6.83
N LYS A 157 2.91 -13.66 6.81
CA LYS A 157 2.23 -14.61 5.92
C LYS A 157 0.72 -14.60 6.21
N LEU A 158 -0.07 -14.61 5.15
CA LEU A 158 -1.53 -14.48 5.21
C LEU A 158 -2.16 -15.88 5.14
N GLU A 159 -2.58 -16.43 6.28
CA GLU A 159 -3.38 -17.66 6.33
C GLU A 159 -4.86 -17.31 6.46
N LYS A 160 -5.13 -16.23 7.19
CA LYS A 160 -6.43 -15.56 7.27
C LYS A 160 -6.25 -14.06 7.29
N VAL A 161 -7.08 -13.35 6.53
CA VAL A 161 -7.16 -11.90 6.55
C VAL A 161 -8.55 -11.46 6.97
N GLU A 162 -8.60 -10.45 7.84
CA GLU A 162 -9.80 -9.68 8.14
C GLU A 162 -9.45 -8.19 8.04
N LEU A 163 -10.29 -7.43 7.34
CA LEU A 163 -10.27 -5.98 7.37
C LEU A 163 -11.58 -5.48 7.97
N ARG A 164 -11.50 -4.41 8.75
CA ARG A 164 -12.67 -3.80 9.38
C ARG A 164 -12.60 -2.29 9.30
N ILE A 165 -13.61 -1.65 8.73
CA ILE A 165 -13.70 -0.18 8.75
C ILE A 165 -14.04 0.26 10.17
N THR A 166 -13.12 0.98 10.81
CA THR A 166 -13.27 1.43 12.21
C THR A 166 -13.55 2.92 12.34
N LYS A 167 -13.17 3.73 11.34
CA LYS A 167 -13.44 5.17 11.34
C LYS A 167 -13.78 5.67 9.94
N GLN A 168 -14.71 6.62 9.88
CA GLN A 168 -15.00 7.45 8.72
C GLN A 168 -14.88 8.90 9.15
N VAL A 169 -13.94 9.64 8.56
CA VAL A 169 -13.74 11.07 8.82
C VAL A 169 -14.39 11.85 7.68
N GLY A 170 -15.60 12.34 7.94
CA GLY A 170 -16.44 12.93 6.91
C GLY A 170 -16.80 11.89 5.84
N THR A 171 -16.83 12.30 4.57
CA THR A 171 -17.20 11.42 3.43
C THR A 171 -16.01 11.00 2.55
N ARG A 172 -14.79 11.34 2.95
CA ARG A 172 -13.60 11.29 2.08
C ARG A 172 -12.40 10.52 2.63
N LEU A 173 -12.41 10.12 3.90
CA LEU A 173 -11.28 9.39 4.46
C LEU A 173 -11.80 8.32 5.40
N THR A 174 -11.37 7.09 5.16
CA THR A 174 -11.68 5.94 5.99
C THR A 174 -10.41 5.37 6.61
N CYS A 175 -10.57 4.72 7.75
CA CYS A 175 -9.53 3.96 8.41
C CYS A 175 -10.07 2.55 8.64
N SER A 176 -9.30 1.56 8.23
CA SER A 176 -9.62 0.15 8.43
C SER A 176 -8.53 -0.54 9.23
N ASP A 177 -8.92 -1.32 10.22
CA ASP A 177 -8.02 -2.23 10.91
C ASP A 177 -7.59 -3.34 9.94
N VAL A 178 -6.30 -3.67 9.96
CA VAL A 178 -5.72 -4.79 9.21
C VAL A 178 -5.41 -5.91 10.21
N ILE A 179 -6.15 -7.01 10.12
CA ILE A 179 -6.03 -8.16 11.01
C ILE A 179 -5.56 -9.36 10.18
N VAL A 180 -4.44 -9.94 10.57
CA VAL A 180 -3.86 -11.11 9.92
C VAL A 180 -3.70 -12.21 10.95
N ASN A 181 -4.23 -13.40 10.65
CA ASN A 181 -4.18 -14.58 11.51
C ASN A 181 -4.68 -14.29 12.94
N GLY A 182 -5.70 -13.44 13.07
CA GLY A 182 -6.30 -13.03 14.35
C GLY A 182 -5.56 -11.90 15.09
N CYS A 183 -4.44 -11.40 14.57
CA CYS A 183 -3.69 -10.30 15.18
C CYS A 183 -3.84 -9.02 14.35
N LYS A 184 -4.17 -7.90 15.00
CA LYS A 184 -4.11 -6.59 14.35
C LYS A 184 -2.65 -6.24 14.06
N ILE A 185 -2.32 -6.03 12.79
CA ILE A 185 -0.97 -5.69 12.34
C ILE A 185 -0.83 -4.22 11.94
N GLY A 186 -1.93 -3.49 11.77
CA GLY A 186 -1.88 -2.11 11.36
C GLY A 186 -3.23 -1.51 11.01
N ASP A 187 -3.16 -0.33 10.42
CA ASP A 187 -4.27 0.44 9.90
C ASP A 187 -4.02 0.78 8.42
N MET A 188 -5.08 0.73 7.62
CA MET A 188 -5.08 1.09 6.21
C MET A 188 -6.09 2.22 5.96
N TYR A 189 -5.67 3.21 5.18
CA TYR A 189 -6.47 4.39 4.90
C TYR A 189 -6.81 4.49 3.42
N PHE A 190 -8.05 4.85 3.13
CA PHE A 190 -8.57 5.08 1.79
C PHE A 190 -9.25 6.44 1.69
N SER A 191 -9.13 7.06 0.52
CA SER A 191 -9.78 8.33 0.18
C SER A 191 -10.50 8.31 -1.14
#